data_AF-A0A6V7LTI7-F1
#
_entry.id   AF-A0A6V7LTI7-F1
#
_cell.length_a   1.000
_cell.length_b   1.000
_cell.length_c   1.000
_cell.angle_alpha   90.00
_cell.angle_beta   90.00
_cell.angle_gamma   90.00
#
_symmetry.space_group_name_H-M   'P 1'
#
loop_
_entity.id
_entity.type
_entity.pdbx_description
1 polymer ?
#
loop_
_entity_poly.entity_id
_entity_poly.type
_entity_poly.pdbx_seq_one_letter_code
_entity_poly.pdbx_strand_id
1 'polypeptide(L)' 'MNSTANGKRDTRNHQETARDQTDQPSAPPLVFRCQLAHGSPTGFISGFSNVRELYQKIAECYNLPASE' A
#
# COMPACT_ATOMS: atom_id res chain seq x y z
N MET A 1 -14.52 54.57 -14.07
CA MET A 1 -14.44 53.29 -14.79
C MET A 1 -12.97 52.92 -14.85
N ASN A 2 -12.48 52.17 -13.86
CA ASN A 2 -11.10 51.67 -13.86
C ASN A 2 -11.07 50.43 -12.97
N SER A 3 -11.25 49.28 -13.61
CA SER A 3 -11.01 47.97 -13.03
C SER A 3 -9.51 47.77 -12.82
N THR A 4 -9.09 47.25 -11.66
CA THR A 4 -7.85 46.47 -11.57
C THR A 4 -8.04 45.39 -10.51
N ALA A 5 -8.21 44.17 -10.99
CA ALA A 5 -8.17 42.96 -10.19
C ALA A 5 -6.72 42.68 -9.76
N ASN A 6 -6.52 42.24 -8.51
CA ASN A 6 -5.28 41.56 -8.14
C ASN A 6 -5.62 40.32 -7.31
N GLY A 7 -5.56 39.17 -7.97
CA GLY A 7 -5.64 37.86 -7.34
C GLY A 7 -4.32 37.53 -6.67
N LYS A 8 -4.32 37.52 -5.34
CA LYS A 8 -3.31 36.82 -4.53
C LYS A 8 -4.02 35.69 -3.81
N ARG A 9 -3.94 34.49 -4.38
CA ARG A 9 -4.25 33.25 -3.66
C ARG A 9 -2.92 32.54 -3.46
N ASP A 10 -2.42 32.67 -2.24
CA ASP A 10 -1.26 31.95 -1.73
C ASP A 10 -1.42 30.44 -1.99
N THR A 11 -0.54 29.90 -2.83
CA THR A 11 -0.26 28.47 -2.90
C THR A 11 0.41 28.06 -1.58
N ARG A 12 -0.42 27.69 -0.61
CA ARG A 12 0.02 27.22 0.70
C ARG A 12 0.43 25.75 0.57
N ASN A 13 1.75 25.53 0.59
CA ASN A 13 2.44 24.23 0.55
C ASN A 13 1.81 23.20 1.53
N HIS A 14 1.15 22.18 0.97
CA HIS A 14 1.17 20.81 1.48
C HIS A 14 2.40 20.17 0.79
N GLN A 15 3.34 19.46 1.41
CA GLN A 15 3.20 18.57 2.54
C GLN A 15 4.62 18.22 3.02
N GLU A 16 5.01 18.75 4.17
CA GLU A 16 6.13 18.22 4.96
C GLU A 16 5.49 17.43 6.11
N THR A 17 5.62 16.10 6.08
CA THR A 17 5.47 15.24 7.26
C THR A 17 6.08 13.88 6.93
N ALA A 18 7.40 13.88 6.87
CA ALA A 18 8.17 12.67 7.05
C ALA A 18 8.16 12.32 8.54
N ARG A 19 7.73 11.08 8.83
CA ARG A 19 8.00 10.29 10.06
C ARG A 19 7.27 10.72 11.33
N ASP A 20 6.27 9.91 11.71
CA ASP A 20 6.22 9.17 12.99
C ASP A 20 4.93 8.34 13.03
N GLN A 21 4.95 7.13 12.43
CA GLN A 21 3.88 6.16 12.68
C GLN A 21 4.17 5.52 14.03
N THR A 22 3.58 6.16 15.04
CA THR A 22 3.54 5.75 16.44
C THR A 22 3.29 4.25 16.63
N ASP A 23 4.09 3.70 17.54
CA ASP A 23 3.98 2.39 18.21
C ASP A 23 2.60 2.24 18.87
N GLN A 24 1.55 2.01 18.08
CA GLN A 24 0.31 1.41 18.55
C GLN A 24 0.57 -0.09 18.72
N PRO A 25 0.03 -0.77 19.74
CA PRO A 25 0.10 -2.22 19.83
C PRO A 25 -0.61 -2.79 18.60
N SER A 26 0.16 -3.04 17.54
CA SER A 26 -0.32 -3.55 16.29
C SER A 26 -0.90 -4.91 16.59
N ALA A 27 -2.20 -5.08 16.33
CA ALA A 27 -2.83 -6.39 16.40
C ALA A 27 -1.92 -7.42 15.70
N PRO A 28 -1.83 -8.66 16.21
CA PRO A 28 -0.95 -9.67 15.64
C PRO A 28 -1.20 -9.79 14.12
N PRO A 29 -0.14 -9.94 13.31
CA PRO A 29 -0.25 -9.91 11.86
C PRO A 29 -1.20 -11.00 11.38
N LEU A 30 -2.11 -10.64 10.48
CA LEU A 30 -2.99 -11.61 9.83
C LEU A 30 -2.17 -12.46 8.86
N VAL A 31 -2.04 -13.75 9.17
CA VAL A 31 -1.34 -14.74 8.34
C VAL A 31 -2.37 -15.62 7.65
N PHE A 32 -2.26 -15.72 6.33
CA PHE A 32 -3.15 -16.52 5.49
C PHE A 32 -2.38 -17.67 4.83
N ARG A 33 -3.07 -18.79 4.63
CA ARG A 33 -2.56 -19.95 3.89
C ARG A 33 -3.06 -19.88 2.46
N CYS A 34 -2.20 -20.15 1.49
CA CYS A 34 -2.58 -20.21 0.07
C CYS A 34 -1.87 -21.38 -0.64
N GLN A 35 -2.44 -21.82 -1.76
CA GLN A 35 -1.89 -22.83 -2.66
C GLN A 35 -2.20 -22.44 -4.11
N LEU A 36 -1.35 -22.84 -5.05
CA LEU A 36 -1.62 -22.68 -6.47
C LEU A 36 -2.70 -23.67 -6.91
N ALA A 37 -3.54 -23.25 -7.86
CA ALA A 37 -4.68 -24.04 -8.32
C ALA A 37 -4.28 -25.39 -8.95
N HIS A 38 -3.07 -25.49 -9.52
CA HIS A 38 -2.51 -26.72 -10.09
C HIS A 38 -1.89 -27.66 -9.04
N GLY A 39 -1.96 -27.30 -7.75
CA GLY A 39 -1.36 -28.03 -6.64
C GLY A 39 0.06 -27.55 -6.36
N SER A 40 0.28 -27.02 -5.17
CA SER A 40 1.59 -26.63 -4.63
C SER A 40 1.65 -26.91 -3.13
N PRO A 41 2.86 -26.94 -2.53
CA PRO A 41 2.99 -26.82 -1.08
C PRO A 41 2.24 -25.58 -0.56
N THR A 42 1.79 -25.62 0.69
CA THR A 42 1.06 -24.48 1.30
C THR A 42 2.01 -23.34 1.61
N GLY A 43 1.74 -22.18 1.03
CA GLY A 43 2.40 -20.92 1.31
C GLY A 43 1.74 -20.16 2.46
N PHE A 44 2.50 -19.28 3.10
CA PHE A 44 2.03 -18.39 4.15
C PHE A 44 2.31 -16.95 3.74
N ILE A 45 1.27 -16.11 3.75
CA ILE A 45 1.36 -14.70 3.34
C ILE A 45 0.74 -13.79 4.40
N SER A 46 1.26 -12.57 4.51
CA SER A 46 0.78 -11.55 5.46
C SER A 46 1.18 -10.15 4.98
N GLY A 47 0.59 -9.11 5.60
CA GLY A 47 1.01 -7.73 5.37
C GLY A 47 0.56 -7.14 4.03
N PHE A 48 -0.68 -7.41 3.63
CA PHE A 48 -1.34 -6.81 2.47
C PHE A 48 -2.63 -6.09 2.91
N SER A 49 -2.94 -4.99 2.26
CA SER A 49 -4.14 -4.17 2.53
C SER A 49 -5.11 -4.16 1.34
N ASN A 50 -4.70 -4.69 0.18
CA ASN A 50 -5.49 -4.72 -1.03
C ASN A 50 -5.16 -5.95 -1.90
N VAL A 51 -5.94 -6.15 -2.97
CA VAL A 51 -5.82 -7.31 -3.86
C VAL A 51 -4.52 -7.31 -4.67
N ARG A 52 -3.98 -6.14 -5.04
CA ARG A 52 -2.70 -6.06 -5.76
C ARG A 52 -1.55 -6.55 -4.87
N GLU A 53 -1.49 -6.08 -3.63
CA GLU A 53 -0.50 -6.52 -2.65
C GLU A 53 -0.68 -8.00 -2.31
N LEU A 54 -1.91 -8.49 -2.23
CA LEU A 54 -2.19 -9.92 -2.07
C LEU A 54 -1.51 -10.75 -3.18
N TYR A 55 -1.71 -10.39 -4.45
CA TYR A 55 -1.06 -11.11 -5.55
C TYR A 55 0.46 -10.99 -5.54
N GLN A 56 1.00 -9.82 -5.16
CA GLN A 56 2.45 -9.66 -4.97
C GLN A 56 2.97 -10.60 -3.88
N LYS A 57 2.28 -10.72 -2.74
CA LYS A 57 2.67 -11.63 -1.65
C LYS A 57 2.61 -13.10 -2.08
N ILE A 58 1.62 -13.49 -2.89
CA ILE A 58 1.52 -14.83 -3.46
C ILE A 58 2.68 -15.08 -4.43
N ALA A 59 2.96 -14.12 -5.32
CA ALA A 59 4.03 -14.21 -6.31
C ALA A 59 5.41 -14.33 -5.64
N GLU A 60 5.67 -13.52 -4.61
CA GLU A 60 6.87 -13.63 -3.76
C GLU A 60 6.98 -15.02 -3.11
N CYS A 61 5.88 -15.54 -2.55
CA CYS A 61 5.85 -16.84 -1.88
C CYS A 61 6.17 -18.02 -2.82
N TYR A 62 5.76 -17.93 -4.09
CA TYR A 62 5.93 -18.99 -5.09
C TYR A 62 7.00 -18.69 -6.15
N ASN A 63 7.77 -17.60 -5.98
CA ASN A 63 8.80 -17.17 -6.94
C ASN A 63 8.25 -16.97 -8.38
N LEU A 64 7.04 -16.42 -8.48
CA LEU A 64 6.37 -16.10 -9.74
C LEU A 64 6.59 -14.62 -10.08
N PRO A 65 6.55 -14.24 -11.37
CA PRO A 65 6.46 -12.84 -11.74
C PRO A 65 5.16 -12.24 -11.19
N ALA A 66 5.24 -11.09 -10.53
CA ALA A 66 4.04 -10.36 -10.06
C ALA A 66 3.24 -9.72 -11.21
N SER A 67 3.80 -9.74 -12.42
CA SER A 67 3.15 -9.34 -13.67
C SER A 67 2.80 -10.58 -14.48
N GLU A 68 1.61 -11.11 -14.23
CA GLU A 68 0.83 -11.88 -15.20
C GLU A 68 -0.28 -10.97 -15.74
#